data_AF-A0A2X2YAM9-F1
#
_entry.id   AF-A0A2X2YAM9-F1
#
_cell.length_a   1.000
_cell.length_b   1.000
_cell.length_c   1.000
_cell.angle_alpha   90.00
_cell.angle_beta   90.00
_cell.angle_gamma   90.00
#
_symmetry.space_group_name_H-M   'P 1'
#
loop_
_entity.id
_entity.type
_entity.pdbx_description
1 polymer ?
#
loop_
_entity_poly.entity_id
_entity_poly.type
_entity_poly.pdbx_seq_one_letter_code
_entity_poly.pdbx_strand_id
1 'polypeptide(L)'
;MNVDTKLKASNSWKHYLLGFKILNFKIPLDVEIVVAGISSVQRIEEILKISKSRKISFMHQAAWVNSRNGVSVPRRKDKNAILNVFKKNEWR
;
A
#
# COMPACT_ATOMS: atom_id res chain seq x y z
N MET A 1 3.80 -23.32 -15.26
CA MET A 1 4.37 -23.36 -13.89
C MET A 1 4.26 -21.97 -13.28
N ASN A 2 3.28 -21.69 -12.41
CA ASN A 2 2.98 -20.34 -11.91
C ASN A 2 2.49 -20.32 -10.44
N VAL A 3 2.78 -21.40 -9.70
CA VAL A 3 2.26 -21.64 -8.34
C VAL A 3 3.30 -21.21 -7.28
N ASP A 4 4.59 -21.33 -7.58
CA ASP A 4 5.69 -21.00 -6.65
C ASP A 4 5.87 -19.50 -6.39
N THR A 5 5.69 -18.67 -7.43
CA THR A 5 5.89 -17.20 -7.34
C THR A 5 4.88 -16.54 -6.40
N LYS A 6 3.62 -17.03 -6.39
CA LYS A 6 2.56 -16.51 -5.51
C LYS A 6 2.81 -16.87 -4.04
N LEU A 7 3.21 -18.10 -3.75
CA LEU A 7 3.53 -18.54 -2.38
C LEU A 7 4.72 -17.76 -1.80
N LYS A 8 5.80 -17.61 -2.58
CA LYS A 8 6.95 -16.79 -2.20
C LYS A 8 6.56 -15.33 -1.94
N ALA A 9 5.76 -14.72 -2.84
CA ALA A 9 5.30 -13.34 -2.68
C ALA A 9 4.37 -13.13 -1.46
N SER A 10 3.52 -14.11 -1.13
CA SER A 10 2.66 -14.08 0.06
C SER A 10 3.44 -14.23 1.36
N ASN A 11 4.47 -15.07 1.38
CA ASN A 11 5.36 -15.18 2.54
C ASN A 11 6.18 -13.92 2.75
N SER A 12 6.74 -13.35 1.67
CA SER A 12 7.41 -12.04 1.75
C SER A 12 6.48 -10.96 2.28
N TRP A 13 5.20 -10.94 1.87
CA TRP A 13 4.23 -9.96 2.37
C TRP A 13 4.04 -10.03 3.89
N LYS A 14 3.97 -11.24 4.47
CA LYS A 14 3.84 -11.40 5.93
C LYS A 14 5.04 -10.79 6.66
N HIS A 15 6.25 -10.95 6.13
CA HIS A 15 7.46 -10.35 6.70
C HIS A 15 7.46 -8.82 6.56
N TYR A 16 7.04 -8.28 5.40
CA TYR A 16 6.86 -6.84 5.22
C TYR A 16 5.83 -6.26 6.22
N LEU A 17 4.71 -6.95 6.41
CA LEU A 17 3.66 -6.52 7.33
C LEU A 17 4.14 -6.53 8.79
N LEU A 18 4.96 -7.52 9.17
CA LEU A 18 5.59 -7.56 10.50
C LEU A 18 6.57 -6.38 10.68
N GLY A 19 7.43 -6.13 9.70
CA GLY A 19 8.33 -4.98 9.71
C GLY A 19 7.56 -3.66 9.84
N PHE A 20 6.48 -3.51 9.08
CA PHE A 20 5.59 -2.35 9.17
C PHE A 20 4.97 -2.20 10.57
N LYS A 21 4.49 -3.29 11.19
CA LYS A 21 3.94 -3.24 12.57
C LYS A 21 4.97 -2.73 13.57
N ILE A 22 6.21 -3.18 13.47
CA ILE A 22 7.30 -2.74 14.36
C ILE A 22 7.58 -1.26 14.15
N LEU A 23 7.67 -0.80 12.90
CA LEU A 23 7.88 0.62 12.57
C LEU A 23 6.73 1.50 13.06
N ASN A 24 5.48 1.08 12.82
CA ASN A 24 4.29 1.80 13.27
C ASN A 24 4.23 1.95 14.80
N PHE A 25 4.80 1.00 15.55
CA PHE A 25 4.92 1.07 17.00
C PHE A 25 6.09 1.94 17.47
N LYS A 26 7.21 1.93 16.76
CA LYS A 26 8.46 2.60 17.18
C LYS A 26 8.54 4.07 16.76
N ILE A 27 7.97 4.43 15.62
CA ILE A 27 8.03 5.79 15.08
C ILE A 27 7.04 6.66 15.88
N PRO A 28 7.36 7.91 16.24
CA PRO A 28 6.42 8.84 16.89
C PRO A 28 5.15 9.10 16.06
N LEU A 29 3.99 9.35 16.69
CA LEU A 29 2.69 9.46 15.99
C LEU A 29 2.55 10.70 15.10
N ASP A 30 3.30 11.76 15.42
CA ASP A 30 3.41 13.01 14.67
C ASP A 30 4.25 12.87 13.39
N VAL A 31 4.99 11.76 13.25
CA VAL A 31 5.75 11.44 12.05
C VAL A 31 4.90 10.62 11.09
N GLU A 32 4.69 11.17 9.90
CA GLU A 32 4.01 10.50 8.80
C GLU A 32 4.89 9.39 8.21
N ILE A 33 4.30 8.20 7.99
CA ILE A 33 4.99 7.09 7.34
C ILE A 33 4.57 7.03 5.87
N VAL A 34 5.55 6.96 4.97
CA VAL A 34 5.33 6.76 3.53
C VAL A 34 5.60 5.29 3.19
N VAL A 35 4.58 4.60 2.69
CA VAL A 35 4.71 3.21 2.19
C VAL A 35 4.87 3.23 0.69
N ALA A 36 6.04 2.81 0.21
CA ALA A 36 6.38 2.77 -1.21
C ALA A 36 6.24 1.37 -1.82
N GLY A 37 5.97 1.31 -3.13
CA GLY A 37 6.09 0.07 -3.90
C GLY A 37 4.93 -0.90 -3.71
N ILE A 38 3.77 -0.42 -3.27
CA ILE A 38 2.56 -1.22 -3.11
C ILE A 38 1.56 -0.94 -4.24
N SER A 39 0.90 -1.98 -4.74
CA SER A 39 -0.11 -1.88 -5.80
C SER A 39 -1.42 -2.62 -5.49
N SER A 40 -1.44 -3.48 -4.47
CA SER A 40 -2.64 -4.23 -4.09
C SER A 40 -3.49 -3.42 -3.12
N VAL A 41 -4.75 -3.23 -3.47
CA VAL A 41 -5.76 -2.59 -2.61
C VAL A 41 -5.91 -3.32 -1.28
N GLN A 42 -5.97 -4.66 -1.28
CA GLN A 42 -6.11 -5.45 -0.05
C GLN A 42 -4.94 -5.22 0.92
N ARG A 43 -3.72 -5.12 0.38
CA ARG A 43 -2.52 -4.85 1.18
C ARG A 43 -2.51 -3.43 1.76
N ILE A 44 -3.03 -2.45 1.01
CA ILE A 44 -3.21 -1.07 1.50
C ILE A 44 -4.21 -1.07 2.67
N GLU A 45 -5.34 -1.77 2.53
CA GLU A 45 -6.33 -1.88 3.62
C GLU A 45 -5.76 -2.54 4.89
N GLU A 46 -4.91 -3.56 4.75
CA GLU A 46 -4.23 -4.19 5.90
C GLU A 46 -3.30 -3.21 6.62
N ILE A 47 -2.53 -2.42 5.88
CA ILE A 47 -1.67 -1.36 6.44
C ILE A 47 -2.51 -0.31 7.17
N LEU A 48 -3.59 0.16 6.56
CA LEU A 48 -4.48 1.16 7.15
C LEU A 48 -5.11 0.64 8.46
N LYS A 49 -5.56 -0.62 8.50
CA LYS A 49 -6.08 -1.25 9.73
C LYS A 49 -5.07 -1.25 10.88
N ILE A 50 -3.79 -1.49 10.57
CA ILE A 50 -2.71 -1.50 11.58
C ILE A 50 -2.37 -0.07 12.03
N SER A 51 -2.43 0.90 11.12
CA SER A 51 -2.01 2.27 11.33
C SER A 51 -2.98 3.08 12.22
N LYS A 52 -4.22 2.61 12.37
CA LYS A 52 -5.26 3.28 13.17
C LYS A 52 -5.41 4.75 12.74
N SER A 53 -5.19 5.70 13.65
CA SER A 53 -5.28 7.15 13.42
C SER A 53 -3.97 7.79 12.96
N ARG A 54 -2.90 7.00 12.77
CA ARG A 54 -1.64 7.53 12.24
C ARG A 54 -1.83 7.96 10.79
N LYS A 55 -1.28 9.13 10.44
CA LYS A 55 -1.18 9.58 9.05
C LYS A 55 -0.21 8.70 8.26
N ILE A 56 -0.71 8.11 7.17
CA ILE A 56 0.07 7.28 6.24
C ILE A 56 -0.16 7.76 4.81
N SER A 57 0.94 7.90 4.07
CA SER A 57 0.91 8.14 2.63
C SER A 57 1.38 6.91 1.86
N PHE A 58 0.86 6.73 0.64
CA PHE A 58 1.17 5.57 -0.20
C PHE A 58 1.71 6.00 -1.56
N MET A 59 2.88 5.50 -1.93
CA MET A 59 3.39 5.61 -3.30
C MET A 59 3.01 4.36 -4.10
N HIS A 60 1.99 4.50 -4.94
CA HIS A 60 1.42 3.39 -5.71
C HIS A 60 2.36 2.92 -6.83
N GLN A 61 2.82 1.66 -6.76
CA GLN A 61 3.86 1.15 -7.66
C GLN A 61 3.46 1.22 -9.13
N ALA A 62 2.25 0.80 -9.49
CA ALA A 62 1.84 0.80 -10.90
C ALA A 62 1.69 2.24 -11.44
N ALA A 63 1.32 3.19 -10.58
CA ALA A 63 1.25 4.59 -10.98
C ALA A 63 2.65 5.15 -11.25
N TRP A 64 3.62 4.82 -10.40
CA TRP A 64 5.02 5.19 -10.59
C TRP A 64 5.65 4.55 -11.84
N VAL A 65 5.39 3.27 -12.10
CA VAL A 65 5.88 2.61 -13.34
C VAL A 65 5.27 3.26 -14.58
N ASN A 66 3.97 3.56 -14.56
CA ASN A 66 3.30 4.20 -15.68
C ASN A 66 3.82 5.64 -15.91
N SER A 67 4.05 6.41 -14.84
CA SER A 67 4.57 7.77 -14.98
C SER A 67 5.96 7.82 -15.59
N ARG A 68 6.82 6.84 -15.27
CA ARG A 68 8.14 6.66 -15.92
C ARG A 68 8.04 6.45 -17.42
N ASN A 69 6.94 5.87 -17.89
CA ASN A 69 6.69 5.63 -19.31
C ASN A 69 5.90 6.77 -19.97
N GLY A 70 5.76 7.93 -19.31
CA GLY A 70 5.00 9.08 -19.80
C GLY A 70 3.48 8.93 -19.72
N VAL A 71 2.98 7.92 -18.99
CA VAL A 71 1.54 7.64 -18.86
C VAL A 71 1.06 8.02 -17.45
N SER A 72 0.21 9.05 -17.36
CA SER A 72 -0.25 9.61 -16.08
C SER A 72 -1.44 8.88 -15.44
N VAL A 73 -2.03 7.87 -16.09
CA VAL A 73 -3.31 7.28 -15.64
C VAL A 73 -3.36 5.75 -15.79
N PRO A 74 -3.79 5.00 -14.76
CA PRO A 74 -4.08 3.58 -14.92
C PRO A 74 -5.34 3.38 -15.79
N ARG A 75 -5.39 2.30 -16.58
CA ARG A 75 -6.62 1.86 -17.26
C ARG A 75 -7.73 1.61 -16.23
N ARG A 76 -8.69 2.54 -16.17
CA ARG A 76 -10.07 2.59 -15.60
C ARG A 76 -10.54 1.64 -14.47
N LYS A 77 -10.10 0.38 -14.35
CA LYS A 77 -10.66 -0.57 -13.36
C LYS A 77 -10.05 -0.44 -11.95
N ASP A 78 -8.73 -0.32 -11.83
CA ASP A 78 -8.08 -0.31 -10.49
C ASP A 78 -8.10 1.07 -9.82
N LYS A 79 -8.18 2.15 -10.62
CA LYS A 79 -8.18 3.54 -10.12
C LYS A 79 -9.36 3.80 -9.18
N ASN A 80 -10.55 3.30 -9.52
CA ASN A 80 -11.76 3.47 -8.71
C ASN A 80 -11.68 2.69 -7.40
N ALA A 81 -11.14 1.46 -7.41
CA ALA A 81 -10.97 0.68 -6.20
C ALA A 81 -9.99 1.36 -5.22
N ILE A 82 -8.86 1.86 -5.74
CA ILE A 82 -7.85 2.57 -4.95
C ILE A 82 -8.39 3.90 -4.41
N LEU A 83 -9.03 4.72 -5.27
CA LEU A 83 -9.65 5.98 -4.86
C LEU A 83 -10.73 5.77 -3.80
N ASN A 84 -11.53 4.71 -3.91
CA ASN A 84 -12.57 4.41 -2.92
C ASN A 84 -11.97 4.02 -1.57
N VAL A 85 -10.84 3.31 -1.53
CA VAL A 85 -10.11 3.05 -0.29
C VAL A 85 -9.55 4.33 0.31
N PHE A 86 -8.95 5.22 -0.49
CA PHE A 86 -8.46 6.51 0.04
C PHE A 86 -9.59 7.38 0.56
N LYS A 87 -10.65 7.59 -0.23
CA LYS A 87 -11.82 8.39 0.18
C LYS A 87 -12.49 7.87 1.45
N LYS A 88 -12.54 6.55 1.64
CA LYS A 88 -13.09 5.92 2.85
C LYS A 88 -12.25 6.19 4.10
N ASN A 89 -10.96 6.47 3.95
CA ASN A 89 -10.02 6.65 5.05
C ASN A 89 -9.52 8.11 5.21
N GLU A 90 -9.91 9.04 4.35
CA GLU A 90 -9.61 10.48 4.48
C GLU A 90 -10.42 11.21 5.57
N TRP A 91 -11.37 10.54 6.25
CA TRP A 91 -12.26 11.13 7.25
C TRP A 91 -12.33 10.34 8.58
N ARG A 92 -11.19 9.90 9.11
CA ARG A 92 -11.09 9.31 10.45
C ARG A 92 -9.87 9.80 11.21
#